data_AF-A0A2T5B891-F1
#
_entry.id   AF-A0A2T5B891-F1
#
_cell.length_a   1.000
_cell.length_b   1.000
_cell.length_c   1.000
_cell.angle_alpha   90.00
_cell.angle_beta   90.00
_cell.angle_gamma   90.00
#
_symmetry.space_group_name_H-M   'P 1'
#
loop_
_entity.id
_entity.type
_entity.pdbx_description
1 polymer ?
#
loop_
_entity_poly.entity_id
_entity_poly.type
_entity_poly.pdbx_seq_one_letter_code
_entity_poly.pdbx_strand_id
1 'polypeptide(L)'
;MQGIVLGTNLAERAEHNRNRKALFLGEVALALVAAALLFLIISQTSGLSAAIGVGGLILVSSAAIGGMFGFLFSVPRILAKDPLAPLPDNEVRRPEEEGRGKDRKVSLLRSNSNLERISEWLTTMLVGVGLTQIGTIDDHLAAFSGYLRTETSHLGPAGATIPVIGPPILLFGMVAGFIFFYLYTRLYLSPLFQYVEQILGDEPDGTAKLEQGAEAVIKEAAQLSDESEDPSVKLVSGGAAPSVNQGLDIIRSLLYVEGGYQRAIDLGNKISGSSARGSAEYWLLMACAFGQKYHALLKSPDSESLPEPERQKQLSETSNSVLTCVRNAVNLDPAYKARLKALSNPGSYDNDLQDFKDDAAFLALVS
;
A
#
# COMPACT_ATOMS: atom_id res chain seq x y z
N MET A 1 14.63 -26.89 -17.46
CA MET A 1 15.32 -26.66 -16.17
C MET A 1 16.16 -25.38 -16.11
N GLN A 2 16.83 -24.95 -17.19
CA GLN A 2 17.63 -23.71 -17.18
C GLN A 2 16.83 -22.40 -17.05
N GLY A 3 15.58 -22.33 -17.54
CA GLY A 3 14.75 -21.12 -17.45
C GLY A 3 14.22 -20.78 -16.03
N ILE A 4 13.95 -21.80 -15.20
CA ILE A 4 13.43 -21.64 -13.83
C ILE A 4 14.55 -21.15 -12.88
N VAL A 5 15.78 -21.62 -13.09
CA VAL A 5 16.97 -21.19 -12.33
C VAL A 5 17.37 -19.76 -12.70
N LEU A 6 17.09 -19.32 -13.93
CA LEU A 6 17.34 -17.94 -14.35
C LEU A 6 16.32 -16.95 -13.76
N GLY A 7 15.04 -17.33 -13.69
CA GLY A 7 13.97 -16.51 -13.12
C GLY A 7 14.11 -16.29 -11.61
N THR A 8 14.47 -17.35 -10.86
CA THR A 8 14.75 -17.30 -9.42
C THR A 8 15.96 -16.41 -9.10
N ASN A 9 17.05 -16.52 -9.86
CA ASN A 9 18.23 -15.64 -9.73
C ASN A 9 17.91 -14.15 -10.01
N LEU A 10 16.97 -13.84 -10.90
CA LEU A 10 16.59 -12.46 -11.22
C LEU A 10 15.67 -11.85 -10.14
N ALA A 11 14.75 -12.65 -9.60
CA ALA A 11 13.89 -12.25 -8.49
C ALA A 11 14.70 -12.02 -7.20
N GLU A 12 15.59 -12.95 -6.83
CA GLU A 12 16.49 -12.81 -5.68
C GLU A 12 17.44 -11.61 -5.82
N ARG A 13 17.97 -11.34 -7.03
CA ARG A 13 18.80 -10.15 -7.30
C ARG A 13 17.98 -8.86 -7.22
N ALA A 14 16.71 -8.87 -7.62
CA ALA A 14 15.83 -7.72 -7.53
C ALA A 14 15.46 -7.41 -6.08
N GLU A 15 15.20 -8.44 -5.27
CA GLU A 15 14.93 -8.34 -3.83
C GLU A 15 16.17 -7.86 -3.05
N HIS A 16 17.34 -8.43 -3.32
CA HIS A 16 18.61 -8.02 -2.71
C HIS A 16 18.98 -6.56 -3.03
N ASN A 17 18.75 -6.12 -4.28
CA ASN A 17 18.96 -4.72 -4.67
C ASN A 17 17.96 -3.75 -4.01
N ARG A 18 16.79 -4.21 -3.56
CA ARG A 18 15.78 -3.38 -2.86
C ARG A 18 16.11 -3.21 -1.40
N ASN A 19 16.44 -4.31 -0.72
CA ASN A 19 16.89 -4.26 0.66
C ASN A 19 18.13 -3.35 0.77
N ARG A 20 19.06 -3.42 -0.18
CA ARG A 20 20.21 -2.50 -0.24
C ARG A 20 19.82 -1.02 -0.42
N LYS A 21 18.74 -0.71 -1.13
CA LYS A 21 18.27 0.68 -1.34
C LYS A 21 17.49 1.23 -0.15
N ALA A 22 16.67 0.41 0.50
CA ALA A 22 16.02 0.77 1.75
C ALA A 22 17.04 0.97 2.87
N LEU A 23 18.05 0.09 2.93
CA LEU A 23 19.22 0.24 3.81
C LEU A 23 19.99 1.54 3.49
N PHE A 24 20.21 1.86 2.21
CA PHE A 24 20.85 3.11 1.81
C PHE A 24 20.09 4.36 2.31
N LEU A 25 18.76 4.36 2.29
CA LEU A 25 17.94 5.45 2.84
C LEU A 25 18.15 5.60 4.36
N GLY A 26 18.16 4.47 5.08
CA GLY A 26 18.47 4.43 6.51
C GLY A 26 19.90 4.91 6.81
N GLU A 27 20.87 4.52 5.99
CA GLU A 27 22.26 4.96 6.08
C GLU A 27 22.41 6.46 5.83
N VAL A 28 21.72 7.01 4.82
CA VAL A 28 21.72 8.46 4.54
C VAL A 28 21.10 9.24 5.70
N ALA A 29 19.98 8.78 6.26
CA ALA A 29 19.37 9.41 7.42
C ALA A 29 20.29 9.38 8.64
N LEU A 30 20.90 8.23 8.92
CA LEU A 30 21.88 8.07 10.00
C LEU A 30 23.11 8.96 9.79
N ALA A 31 23.61 9.06 8.56
CA ALA A 31 24.74 9.91 8.21
C ALA A 31 24.42 11.41 8.38
N LEU A 32 23.21 11.85 8.02
CA LEU A 32 22.77 13.23 8.24
C LEU A 32 22.67 13.55 9.74
N VAL A 33 22.12 12.63 10.55
CA VAL A 33 22.06 12.78 12.01
C VAL A 33 23.47 12.82 12.60
N ALA A 34 24.36 11.91 12.19
CA ALA A 34 25.75 11.89 12.64
C ALA A 34 26.51 13.16 12.23
N ALA A 35 26.30 13.67 11.02
CA ALA A 35 26.88 14.93 10.55
C ALA A 35 26.36 16.12 11.35
N ALA A 36 25.06 16.18 11.66
CA ALA A 36 24.49 17.23 12.51
C ALA A 36 25.11 17.21 13.92
N LEU A 37 25.21 16.03 14.53
CA LEU A 37 25.85 15.87 15.85
C LEU A 37 27.33 16.25 15.82
N LEU A 38 28.05 15.88 14.76
CA LEU A 38 29.45 16.26 14.58
C LEU A 38 29.61 17.78 14.46
N PHE A 39 28.80 18.44 13.62
CA PHE A 39 28.85 19.90 13.47
C PHE A 39 28.42 20.63 14.75
N LEU A 40 27.49 20.05 15.52
CA LEU A 40 27.12 20.56 16.85
C LEU A 40 28.28 20.51 17.84
N ILE A 41 29.05 19.41 17.86
CA ILE A 41 30.23 19.29 18.72
C ILE A 41 31.30 20.30 18.28
N ILE A 42 31.54 20.39 16.97
CA ILE A 42 32.52 21.32 16.39
C ILE A 42 32.11 22.78 16.67
N SER A 43 30.81 23.11 16.69
CA SER A 43 30.35 24.48 16.97
C SER A 43 30.62 24.93 18.40
N GLN A 44 30.87 24.00 19.34
CA GLN A 44 31.24 24.34 20.73
C GLN A 44 32.72 24.72 20.88
N THR A 45 33.52 24.58 19.83
CA THR A 45 34.93 24.98 19.83
C THR A 45 35.09 26.49 19.62
N SER A 46 36.31 26.98 19.52
CA SER A 46 36.59 28.42 19.29
C SER A 46 37.18 28.69 17.90
N GLY A 47 36.95 29.88 17.35
CA GLY A 47 37.59 30.33 16.13
C GLY A 47 37.06 29.65 14.87
N LEU A 48 37.95 29.25 13.97
CA LEU A 48 37.58 28.74 12.64
C LEU A 48 36.78 27.44 12.70
N SER A 49 37.12 26.52 13.61
CA SER A 49 36.40 25.25 13.77
C SER A 49 34.95 25.52 14.19
N ALA A 50 34.72 26.42 15.14
CA ALA A 50 33.39 26.82 15.56
C ALA A 50 32.55 27.36 14.40
N ALA A 51 33.15 28.23 13.58
CA ALA A 51 32.51 28.80 12.40
C ALA A 51 32.13 27.71 11.37
N ILE A 52 33.00 26.71 11.15
CA ILE A 52 32.70 25.54 10.31
C ILE A 52 31.54 24.73 10.91
N GLY A 53 31.52 24.53 12.23
CA GLY A 53 30.43 23.85 12.92
C GLY A 53 29.08 24.54 12.71
N VAL A 54 29.03 25.86 12.91
CA VAL A 54 27.82 26.65 12.68
C VAL A 54 27.38 26.60 11.20
N GLY A 55 28.30 26.77 10.26
CA GLY A 55 28.00 26.66 8.82
C GLY A 55 27.48 25.27 8.42
N GLY A 56 28.08 24.21 8.97
CA GLY A 56 27.65 22.83 8.74
C GLY A 56 26.27 22.53 9.32
N LEU A 57 25.95 23.06 10.52
CA LEU A 57 24.61 22.96 11.11
C LEU A 57 23.54 23.66 10.25
N ILE A 58 23.84 24.85 9.75
CA ILE A 58 22.93 25.57 8.83
C ILE A 58 22.66 24.71 7.59
N LEU A 59 23.72 24.16 7.00
CA LEU A 59 23.63 23.33 5.79
C LEU A 59 22.78 22.07 6.00
N VAL A 60 23.07 21.29 7.05
CA VAL A 60 22.37 20.02 7.29
C VAL A 60 20.91 20.26 7.69
N SER A 61 20.65 21.29 8.52
CA SER A 61 19.29 21.63 8.95
C SER A 61 18.44 22.13 7.79
N SER A 62 18.98 23.01 6.94
CA SER A 62 18.25 23.50 5.77
C SER A 62 18.05 22.40 4.73
N ALA A 63 19.02 21.50 4.55
CA ALA A 63 18.87 20.32 3.69
C ALA A 63 17.81 19.34 4.19
N ALA A 64 17.66 19.15 5.50
CA ALA A 64 16.59 18.33 6.06
C ALA A 64 15.20 18.94 5.78
N ILE A 65 15.04 20.25 5.99
CA ILE A 65 13.80 20.98 5.68
C ILE A 65 13.50 20.92 4.19
N GLY A 66 14.49 21.20 3.35
CA GLY A 66 14.39 21.10 1.90
C GLY A 66 14.00 19.70 1.45
N GLY A 67 14.63 18.67 2.03
CA GLY A 67 14.34 17.27 1.77
C GLY A 67 12.93 16.84 2.15
N MET A 68 12.41 17.34 3.28
CA MET A 68 11.02 17.14 3.67
C MET A 68 10.07 17.66 2.60
N PHE A 69 10.30 18.88 2.09
CA PHE A 69 9.50 19.41 0.98
C PHE A 69 9.73 18.60 -0.31
N GLY A 70 10.96 18.28 -0.67
CA GLY A 70 11.27 17.49 -1.86
C GLY A 70 10.53 16.14 -1.88
N PHE A 71 10.46 15.47 -0.73
CA PHE A 71 9.66 14.27 -0.53
C PHE A 71 8.16 14.54 -0.75
N LEU A 72 7.59 15.54 -0.06
CA LEU A 72 6.16 15.89 -0.16
C LEU A 72 5.73 16.19 -1.60
N PHE A 73 6.54 16.96 -2.32
CA PHE A 73 6.30 17.33 -3.73
C PHE A 73 6.54 16.18 -4.71
N SER A 74 7.28 15.15 -4.31
CA SER A 74 7.58 14.00 -5.15
C SER A 74 6.62 12.83 -4.96
N VAL A 75 5.75 12.84 -3.95
CA VAL A 75 4.76 11.78 -3.77
C VAL A 75 3.94 11.64 -5.07
N PRO A 76 3.97 10.47 -5.74
CA PRO A 76 3.35 10.31 -7.05
C PRO A 76 1.83 10.55 -7.01
N ARG A 77 1.33 11.54 -7.78
CA ARG A 77 -0.10 11.87 -7.94
C ARG A 77 -0.81 10.96 -8.95
N ILE A 78 -0.65 9.65 -8.85
CA ILE A 78 -1.06 8.75 -9.95
C ILE A 78 -2.53 8.31 -9.90
N LEU A 79 -3.35 8.75 -8.92
CA LEU A 79 -4.62 8.05 -8.61
C LEU A 79 -5.87 8.93 -8.46
N ALA A 80 -5.89 10.10 -9.09
CA ALA A 80 -7.10 10.88 -9.30
C ALA A 80 -7.43 10.98 -10.80
N LYS A 81 -7.97 9.90 -11.37
CA LYS A 81 -8.91 10.07 -12.49
C LYS A 81 -10.30 9.87 -11.91
N ASP A 82 -10.95 10.99 -11.68
CA ASP A 82 -12.31 11.11 -11.17
C ASP A 82 -13.27 10.23 -12.02
N PRO A 83 -13.96 9.24 -11.45
CA PRO A 83 -15.00 8.48 -12.15
C PRO A 83 -16.24 9.33 -12.46
N LEU A 84 -16.33 10.54 -11.90
CA LEU A 84 -17.50 11.41 -11.99
C LEU A 84 -17.33 12.61 -12.92
N ALA A 85 -16.28 12.68 -13.75
CA ALA A 85 -16.27 13.65 -14.84
C ALA A 85 -17.39 13.28 -15.83
N PRO A 86 -18.45 14.12 -15.99
CA PRO A 86 -19.49 13.85 -16.96
C PRO A 86 -18.87 13.81 -18.35
N LEU A 87 -19.14 12.74 -19.09
CA LEU A 87 -18.81 12.71 -20.52
C LEU A 87 -19.52 13.92 -21.17
N PRO A 88 -18.81 14.76 -21.94
CA PRO A 88 -19.47 15.81 -22.70
C PRO A 88 -20.45 15.15 -23.68
N ASP A 89 -21.70 15.58 -23.61
CA ASP A 89 -22.88 14.98 -24.23
C ASP A 89 -22.98 15.18 -25.76
N ASN A 90 -21.84 15.26 -26.45
CA ASN A 90 -21.79 15.54 -27.88
C ASN A 90 -20.56 14.93 -28.55
N GLU A 91 -20.53 13.60 -28.69
CA GLU A 91 -19.93 13.01 -29.89
C GLU A 91 -20.79 11.86 -30.41
N VAL A 92 -21.20 12.05 -31.66
CA VAL A 92 -22.07 11.21 -32.47
C VAL A 92 -21.54 9.77 -32.54
N ARG A 93 -22.43 8.80 -32.27
CA ARG A 93 -22.24 7.38 -32.58
C ARG A 93 -21.57 7.19 -33.96
N ARG A 94 -20.38 6.61 -33.97
CA ARG A 94 -19.83 5.98 -35.18
C ARG A 94 -19.57 4.50 -34.88
N PRO A 95 -20.15 3.56 -35.65
CA PRO A 95 -19.94 2.14 -35.44
C PRO A 95 -18.60 1.69 -36.05
N GLU A 96 -18.01 0.66 -35.42
CA GLU A 96 -16.94 -0.21 -35.94
C GLU A 96 -15.55 0.39 -36.14
N GLU A 97 -14.67 0.22 -35.14
CA GLU A 97 -13.28 -0.21 -35.37
C GLU A 97 -12.86 -1.18 -34.25
N GLU A 98 -12.81 -2.47 -34.60
CA GLU A 98 -12.05 -3.49 -33.89
C GLU A 98 -10.56 -3.11 -33.89
N GLY A 99 -9.89 -3.33 -32.76
CA GLY A 99 -8.43 -3.36 -32.71
C GLY A 99 -7.74 -2.07 -32.26
N ARG A 100 -7.89 -1.73 -30.97
CA ARG A 100 -6.83 -1.08 -30.17
C ARG A 100 -7.14 -1.13 -28.67
N GLY A 101 -7.30 -2.35 -28.16
CA GLY A 101 -7.20 -2.64 -26.73
C GLY A 101 -5.74 -2.55 -26.30
N LYS A 102 -5.26 -1.36 -25.95
CA LYS A 102 -3.98 -1.18 -25.27
C LYS A 102 -4.23 -0.47 -23.94
N ASP A 103 -4.25 -1.29 -22.90
CA ASP A 103 -3.73 -1.00 -21.57
C ASP A 103 -4.19 0.31 -20.94
N ARG A 104 -5.46 0.34 -20.52
CA ARG A 104 -5.84 1.16 -19.37
C ARG A 104 -5.67 0.30 -18.12
N LYS A 105 -4.40 0.03 -17.78
CA LYS A 105 -4.00 -0.58 -16.50
C LYS A 105 -4.55 0.32 -15.40
N VAL A 106 -5.65 -0.12 -14.79
CA VAL A 106 -6.27 0.55 -13.65
C VAL A 106 -5.27 0.40 -12.52
N SER A 107 -4.63 1.52 -12.16
CA SER A 107 -3.69 1.62 -11.06
C SER A 107 -4.40 1.21 -9.76
N LEU A 108 -4.22 -0.05 -9.33
CA LEU A 108 -4.86 -0.61 -8.13
C LEU A 108 -4.11 -0.28 -6.84
N LEU A 109 -2.92 0.31 -6.94
CA LEU A 109 -2.28 0.93 -5.79
C LEU A 109 -2.74 2.37 -5.64
N ARG A 110 -3.98 2.57 -5.20
CA ARG A 110 -4.46 3.84 -4.65
C ARG A 110 -3.68 4.16 -3.37
N SER A 111 -2.44 4.60 -3.55
CA SER A 111 -1.54 5.00 -2.49
C SER A 111 -2.19 6.12 -1.68
N ASN A 112 -2.47 5.84 -0.41
CA ASN A 112 -2.74 6.79 0.67
C ASN A 112 -3.26 8.18 0.21
N SER A 113 -4.56 8.25 -0.13
CA SER A 113 -5.24 9.51 -0.48
C SER A 113 -5.11 10.59 0.59
N ASN A 114 -4.83 10.21 1.85
CA ASN A 114 -4.52 11.13 2.94
C ASN A 114 -3.21 11.91 2.69
N LEU A 115 -2.12 11.23 2.27
CA LEU A 115 -0.86 11.92 1.99
C LEU A 115 -0.93 12.74 0.71
N GLU A 116 -1.69 12.26 -0.29
CA GLU A 116 -1.96 13.02 -1.52
C GLU A 116 -2.76 14.30 -1.22
N ARG A 117 -3.86 14.19 -0.45
CA ARG A 117 -4.68 15.35 -0.05
C ARG A 117 -3.92 16.32 0.84
N ILE A 118 -3.15 15.81 1.81
CA ILE A 118 -2.30 16.67 2.66
C ILE A 118 -1.22 17.35 1.81
N SER A 119 -0.58 16.64 0.87
CA SER A 119 0.42 17.23 -0.03
C SER A 119 -0.20 18.26 -0.98
N GLU A 120 -1.40 18.02 -1.50
CA GLU A 120 -2.12 18.96 -2.36
C GLU A 120 -2.53 20.23 -1.61
N TRP A 121 -3.12 20.06 -0.43
CA TRP A 121 -3.51 21.18 0.43
C TRP A 121 -2.29 21.97 0.92
N LEU A 122 -1.25 21.27 1.37
CA LEU A 122 0.01 21.88 1.82
C LEU A 122 0.74 22.56 0.67
N THR A 123 0.78 21.97 -0.54
CA THR A 123 1.38 22.61 -1.71
C THR A 123 0.63 23.86 -2.10
N THR A 124 -0.70 23.81 -2.12
CA THR A 124 -1.53 24.96 -2.48
C THR A 124 -1.40 26.08 -1.45
N MET A 125 -1.42 25.73 -0.15
CA MET A 125 -1.21 26.69 0.93
C MET A 125 0.22 27.25 0.90
N LEU A 126 1.24 26.44 0.65
CA LEU A 126 2.64 26.86 0.62
C LEU A 126 2.95 27.73 -0.59
N VAL A 127 2.40 27.43 -1.77
CA VAL A 127 2.51 28.30 -2.95
C VAL A 127 1.73 29.59 -2.73
N GLY A 128 0.51 29.53 -2.18
CA GLY A 128 -0.31 30.71 -1.91
C GLY A 128 0.33 31.65 -0.88
N VAL A 129 0.76 31.11 0.26
CA VAL A 129 1.48 31.87 1.30
C VAL A 129 2.83 32.32 0.78
N GLY A 130 3.56 31.48 0.05
CA GLY A 130 4.84 31.83 -0.56
C GLY A 130 4.75 33.00 -1.54
N LEU A 131 3.72 33.05 -2.38
CA LEU A 131 3.51 34.16 -3.33
C LEU A 131 3.23 35.49 -2.62
N THR A 132 2.56 35.46 -1.48
CA THR A 132 2.23 36.68 -0.70
C THR A 132 3.38 37.14 0.18
N GLN A 133 4.25 36.23 0.62
CA GLN A 133 5.40 36.53 1.47
C GLN A 133 6.72 36.66 0.70
N ILE A 134 6.73 36.50 -0.63
CA ILE A 134 7.97 36.57 -1.42
C ILE A 134 8.68 37.92 -1.26
N GLY A 135 7.92 39.00 -1.05
CA GLY A 135 8.45 40.34 -0.82
C GLY A 135 9.09 40.56 0.55
N THR A 136 8.86 39.68 1.54
CA THR A 136 9.47 39.78 2.88
C THR A 136 10.69 38.89 3.05
N ILE A 137 11.07 38.11 2.02
CA ILE A 137 12.21 37.20 2.08
C ILE A 137 13.50 37.97 2.38
N ASP A 138 13.71 39.14 1.76
CA ASP A 138 14.90 39.96 1.97
C ASP A 138 15.02 40.40 3.44
N ASP A 139 13.91 40.80 4.06
CA ASP A 139 13.87 41.19 5.47
C ASP A 139 14.18 39.99 6.38
N HIS A 140 13.67 38.80 6.08
CA HIS A 140 13.96 37.58 6.85
C HIS A 140 15.42 37.13 6.70
N LEU A 141 15.99 37.21 5.49
CA LEU A 141 17.41 36.89 5.26
C LEU A 141 18.33 37.91 5.93
N ALA A 142 17.96 39.20 5.91
CA ALA A 142 18.67 40.25 6.62
C ALA A 142 18.59 40.07 8.14
N ALA A 143 17.41 39.74 8.68
CA ALA A 143 17.22 39.44 10.08
C ALA A 143 18.02 38.21 10.53
N PHE A 144 18.04 37.15 9.70
CA PHE A 144 18.84 35.96 9.97
C PHE A 144 20.35 36.26 9.93
N SER A 145 20.81 37.04 8.95
CA SER A 145 22.19 37.54 8.91
C SER A 145 22.54 38.37 10.15
N GLY A 146 21.62 39.23 10.60
CA GLY A 146 21.74 40.00 11.84
C GLY A 146 21.84 39.12 13.08
N TYR A 147 20.99 38.09 13.19
CA TYR A 147 21.05 37.08 14.26
C TYR A 147 22.40 36.37 14.27
N LEU A 148 22.84 35.84 13.12
CA LEU A 148 24.15 35.21 13.00
C LEU A 148 25.28 36.16 13.41
N ARG A 149 25.19 37.46 13.07
CA ARG A 149 26.21 38.45 13.44
C ARG A 149 26.31 38.61 14.95
N THR A 150 25.19 38.67 15.64
CA THR A 150 25.17 38.75 17.11
C THR A 150 25.76 37.49 17.72
N GLU A 151 25.27 36.32 17.30
CA GLU A 151 25.63 35.04 17.92
C GLU A 151 27.03 34.55 17.56
N THR A 152 27.60 34.95 16.43
CA THR A 152 28.96 34.51 16.01
C THR A 152 30.04 35.55 16.25
N SER A 153 29.69 36.71 16.81
CA SER A 153 30.62 37.81 17.10
C SER A 153 31.79 37.41 18.01
N HIS A 154 31.54 36.50 18.95
CA HIS A 154 32.53 35.98 19.89
C HIS A 154 33.56 35.02 19.26
N LEU A 155 33.35 34.60 18.00
CA LEU A 155 34.22 33.64 17.29
C LEU A 155 35.40 34.31 16.55
N GLY A 156 35.56 35.63 16.69
CA GLY A 156 36.66 36.38 16.07
C GLY A 156 36.51 36.55 14.55
N PRO A 157 37.62 36.70 13.80
CA PRO A 157 37.57 37.02 12.36
C PRO A 157 36.80 35.99 11.51
N ALA A 158 36.85 34.71 11.90
CA ALA A 158 36.11 33.65 11.21
C ALA A 158 34.59 33.76 11.44
N GLY A 159 34.16 34.24 12.61
CA GLY A 159 32.75 34.51 12.93
C GLY A 159 32.18 35.64 12.08
N ALA A 160 32.99 36.66 11.76
CA ALA A 160 32.55 37.81 10.96
C ALA A 160 32.11 37.43 9.52
N THR A 161 32.54 36.29 9.00
CA THR A 161 32.15 35.81 7.66
C THR A 161 30.81 35.07 7.67
N ILE A 162 30.43 34.42 8.79
CA ILE A 162 29.21 33.60 8.90
C ILE A 162 27.92 34.38 8.57
N PRO A 163 27.73 35.63 9.00
CA PRO A 163 26.55 36.43 8.63
C PRO A 163 26.38 36.64 7.13
N VAL A 164 27.49 36.67 6.38
CA VAL A 164 27.49 36.90 4.94
C VAL A 164 27.21 35.62 4.17
N ILE A 165 27.83 34.50 4.60
CA ILE A 165 27.73 33.21 3.90
C ILE A 165 26.58 32.32 4.40
N GLY A 166 26.06 32.59 5.61
CA GLY A 166 24.99 31.82 6.23
C GLY A 166 23.70 31.77 5.42
N PRO A 167 23.14 32.91 4.95
CA PRO A 167 21.95 32.90 4.11
C PRO A 167 22.13 32.14 2.78
N PRO A 168 23.23 32.31 2.02
CA PRO A 168 23.53 31.45 0.86
C PRO A 168 23.65 29.96 1.19
N ILE A 169 24.30 29.58 2.28
CA ILE A 169 24.41 28.17 2.72
C ILE A 169 23.04 27.59 3.06
N LEU A 170 22.19 28.38 3.74
CA LEU A 170 20.82 27.99 4.07
C LEU A 170 20.04 27.69 2.78
N LEU A 171 20.06 28.62 1.82
CA LEU A 171 19.36 28.47 0.55
C LEU A 171 19.89 27.27 -0.24
N PHE A 172 21.21 27.13 -0.33
CA PHE A 172 21.84 26.01 -1.03
C PHE A 172 21.44 24.67 -0.41
N GLY A 173 21.53 24.51 0.92
CA GLY A 173 21.15 23.28 1.59
C GLY A 173 19.67 22.96 1.35
N MET A 174 18.78 23.95 1.47
CA MET A 174 17.35 23.76 1.20
C MET A 174 17.08 23.27 -0.23
N VAL A 175 17.70 23.90 -1.24
CA VAL A 175 17.55 23.49 -2.65
C VAL A 175 18.15 22.11 -2.91
N ALA A 176 19.35 21.84 -2.37
CA ALA A 176 20.03 20.56 -2.56
C ALA A 176 19.24 19.40 -1.92
N GLY A 177 18.76 19.59 -0.68
CA GLY A 177 17.91 18.64 0.02
C GLY A 177 16.60 18.38 -0.74
N PHE A 178 15.95 19.45 -1.21
CA PHE A 178 14.74 19.35 -2.03
C PHE A 178 14.98 18.51 -3.29
N ILE A 179 15.98 18.86 -4.10
CA ILE A 179 16.26 18.15 -5.35
C ILE A 179 16.63 16.68 -5.07
N PHE A 180 17.44 16.41 -4.06
CA PHE A 180 17.86 15.05 -3.71
C PHE A 180 16.66 14.17 -3.36
N PHE A 181 15.84 14.57 -2.37
CA PHE A 181 14.69 13.76 -1.96
C PHE A 181 13.57 13.75 -2.99
N TYR A 182 13.44 14.80 -3.79
CA TYR A 182 12.50 14.85 -4.90
C TYR A 182 12.87 13.84 -5.99
N LEU A 183 14.10 13.88 -6.48
CA LEU A 183 14.55 12.94 -7.51
C LEU A 183 14.61 11.52 -6.98
N TYR A 184 15.07 11.33 -5.74
CA TYR A 184 15.13 10.01 -5.11
C TYR A 184 13.73 9.40 -5.02
N THR A 185 12.77 10.10 -4.43
CA THR A 185 11.40 9.60 -4.30
C THR A 185 10.80 9.33 -5.68
N ARG A 186 10.99 10.23 -6.66
CA ARG A 186 10.42 10.08 -8.00
C ARG A 186 11.02 8.92 -8.79
N LEU A 187 12.33 8.74 -8.76
CA LEU A 187 13.05 7.72 -9.52
C LEU A 187 12.96 6.33 -8.88
N TYR A 188 12.81 6.23 -7.56
CA TYR A 188 12.81 4.94 -6.86
C TYR A 188 11.43 4.47 -6.42
N LEU A 189 10.57 5.36 -5.92
CA LEU A 189 9.28 4.96 -5.36
C LEU A 189 8.24 4.71 -6.46
N SER A 190 8.25 5.49 -7.55
CA SER A 190 7.29 5.32 -8.66
C SER A 190 7.41 3.96 -9.37
N PRO A 191 8.62 3.48 -9.72
CA PRO A 191 8.78 2.14 -10.30
C PRO A 191 8.54 1.00 -9.29
N LEU A 192 8.75 1.25 -7.98
CA LEU A 192 8.49 0.27 -6.94
C LEU A 192 6.99 -0.02 -6.80
N PHE A 193 6.15 1.02 -6.81
CA PHE A 193 4.70 0.85 -6.80
C PHE A 193 4.22 0.12 -8.05
N GLN A 194 4.69 0.52 -9.24
CA GLN A 194 4.35 -0.18 -10.48
C GLN A 194 4.77 -1.66 -10.47
N TYR A 195 5.90 -1.97 -9.84
CA TYR A 195 6.36 -3.35 -9.71
C TYR A 195 5.56 -4.16 -8.69
N VAL A 196 5.21 -3.58 -7.54
CA VAL A 196 4.33 -4.25 -6.55
C VAL A 196 2.97 -4.51 -7.17
N GLU A 197 2.45 -3.54 -7.92
CA GLU A 197 1.21 -3.68 -8.68
C GLU A 197 1.34 -4.75 -9.77
N GLN A 198 2.50 -4.85 -10.43
CA GLN A 198 2.77 -5.91 -11.40
C GLN A 198 2.91 -7.29 -10.73
N ILE A 199 3.53 -7.41 -9.56
CA ILE A 199 3.59 -8.69 -8.82
C ILE A 199 2.20 -9.10 -8.34
N LEU A 200 1.42 -8.18 -7.79
CA LEU A 200 0.04 -8.43 -7.38
C LEU A 200 -0.87 -8.67 -8.59
N GLY A 201 -0.50 -8.18 -9.78
CA GLY A 201 -1.20 -8.35 -11.04
C GLY A 201 -0.72 -9.52 -11.91
N ASP A 202 0.44 -10.12 -11.60
CA ASP A 202 1.06 -11.25 -12.34
C ASP A 202 0.59 -12.62 -11.79
N GLU A 203 -0.40 -12.69 -10.88
CA GLU A 203 -1.27 -13.88 -10.82
C GLU A 203 -1.93 -14.01 -12.20
N PRO A 204 -1.65 -15.06 -12.99
CA PRO A 204 -1.90 -15.08 -14.44
C PRO A 204 -3.38 -14.92 -14.85
N ASP A 205 -4.30 -14.88 -13.89
CA ASP A 205 -5.76 -14.90 -14.11
C ASP A 205 -6.54 -13.86 -13.28
N GLY A 206 -5.89 -13.17 -12.33
CA GLY A 206 -6.56 -12.31 -11.34
C GLY A 206 -7.00 -10.93 -11.87
N THR A 207 -6.35 -10.45 -12.92
CA THR A 207 -6.66 -9.18 -13.61
C THR A 207 -7.62 -9.36 -14.78
N ALA A 208 -7.94 -10.61 -15.14
CA ALA A 208 -8.97 -10.91 -16.12
C ALA A 208 -10.29 -10.28 -15.66
N LYS A 209 -11.01 -9.69 -16.62
CA LYS A 209 -12.36 -9.23 -16.35
C LYS A 209 -13.20 -10.42 -15.92
N LEU A 210 -14.01 -10.22 -14.89
CA LEU A 210 -14.91 -11.23 -14.41
C LEU A 210 -16.04 -11.39 -15.46
N GLU A 211 -15.96 -12.41 -16.31
CA GLU A 211 -16.96 -12.64 -17.36
C GLU A 211 -18.28 -13.18 -16.78
N GLN A 212 -18.19 -13.99 -15.72
CA GLN A 212 -19.33 -14.60 -15.05
C GLN A 212 -19.43 -14.16 -13.59
N GLY A 213 -20.62 -13.73 -13.17
CA GLY A 213 -20.88 -13.29 -11.79
C GLY A 213 -20.54 -11.83 -11.51
N ALA A 214 -20.19 -11.04 -12.54
CA ALA A 214 -19.82 -9.62 -12.39
C ALA A 214 -20.94 -8.78 -11.77
N GLU A 215 -22.17 -8.99 -12.24
CA GLU A 215 -23.34 -8.31 -11.68
C GLU A 215 -23.55 -8.64 -10.20
N ALA A 216 -23.28 -9.89 -9.80
CA ALA A 216 -23.39 -10.30 -8.39
C ALA A 216 -22.30 -9.64 -7.55
N VAL A 217 -21.07 -9.56 -8.04
CA VAL A 217 -19.97 -8.85 -7.38
C VAL A 217 -20.28 -7.36 -7.20
N ILE A 218 -20.79 -6.69 -8.24
CA ILE A 218 -21.19 -5.28 -8.17
C ILE A 218 -22.32 -5.08 -7.16
N LYS A 219 -23.32 -5.98 -7.17
CA LYS A 219 -24.46 -5.92 -6.23
C LYS A 219 -24.01 -6.08 -4.78
N GLU A 220 -23.17 -7.07 -4.50
CA GLU A 220 -22.66 -7.29 -3.14
C GLU A 220 -21.78 -6.12 -2.69
N ALA A 221 -20.93 -5.59 -3.58
CA ALA A 221 -20.13 -4.40 -3.29
C ALA A 221 -20.98 -3.17 -2.98
N ALA A 222 -22.09 -2.96 -3.71
CA ALA A 222 -23.01 -1.87 -3.43
C ALA A 222 -23.75 -2.04 -2.08
N GLN A 223 -24.04 -3.27 -1.67
CA GLN A 223 -24.62 -3.53 -0.35
C GLN A 223 -23.60 -3.34 0.77
N LEU A 224 -22.35 -3.74 0.53
CA LEU A 224 -21.25 -3.57 1.47
C LEU A 224 -20.78 -2.11 1.59
N SER A 225 -20.99 -1.26 0.58
CA SER A 225 -20.42 0.10 0.60
C SER A 225 -20.94 0.98 1.74
N ASP A 226 -22.12 0.65 2.26
CA ASP A 226 -22.72 1.33 3.40
C ASP A 226 -22.16 0.83 4.76
N GLU A 227 -21.65 -0.41 4.79
CA GLU A 227 -21.18 -1.09 6.00
C GLU A 227 -19.65 -1.19 6.09
N SER A 228 -18.95 -1.04 4.97
CA SER A 228 -17.52 -1.28 4.84
C SER A 228 -16.75 -0.04 4.36
N GLU A 229 -15.69 0.32 5.09
CA GLU A 229 -14.75 1.35 4.65
C GLU A 229 -13.70 0.82 3.65
N ASP A 230 -13.77 -0.46 3.29
CA ASP A 230 -12.82 -1.11 2.39
C ASP A 230 -12.77 -0.39 1.02
N PRO A 231 -11.60 0.13 0.60
CA PRO A 231 -11.44 0.80 -0.68
C PRO A 231 -11.83 -0.06 -1.89
N SER A 232 -11.65 -1.39 -1.82
CA SER A 232 -12.01 -2.31 -2.90
C SER A 232 -13.54 -2.38 -3.08
N VAL A 233 -14.29 -2.36 -1.98
CA VAL A 233 -15.77 -2.32 -2.00
C VAL A 233 -16.29 -1.06 -2.70
N LYS A 234 -15.77 0.11 -2.31
CA LYS A 234 -16.17 1.40 -2.89
C LYS A 234 -15.79 1.55 -4.36
N LEU A 235 -14.73 0.87 -4.80
CA LEU A 235 -14.29 0.89 -6.20
C LEU A 235 -15.24 0.07 -7.08
N VAL A 236 -15.60 -1.13 -6.63
CA VAL A 236 -16.46 -2.06 -7.38
C VAL A 236 -17.91 -1.55 -7.44
N SER A 237 -18.41 -0.92 -6.38
CA SER A 237 -19.77 -0.34 -6.38
C SER A 237 -19.95 0.82 -7.38
N GLY A 238 -18.86 1.44 -7.84
CA GLY A 238 -18.84 2.53 -8.82
C GLY A 238 -19.14 2.12 -10.28
N GLY A 239 -19.48 0.86 -10.55
CA GLY A 239 -20.02 0.41 -11.84
C GLY A 239 -18.99 0.04 -12.92
N ALA A 240 -17.70 -0.06 -12.57
CA ALA A 240 -16.71 -0.66 -13.46
C ALA A 240 -16.87 -2.20 -13.48
N ALA A 241 -16.65 -2.84 -14.63
CA ALA A 241 -16.64 -4.30 -14.72
C ALA A 241 -15.52 -4.86 -13.81
N PRO A 242 -15.85 -5.65 -12.78
CA PRO A 242 -14.85 -6.11 -11.80
C PRO A 242 -13.89 -7.11 -12.43
N SER A 243 -12.65 -7.14 -11.94
CA SER A 243 -11.74 -8.26 -12.19
C SER A 243 -12.00 -9.43 -11.23
N VAL A 244 -11.39 -10.58 -11.50
CA VAL A 244 -11.40 -11.74 -10.58
C VAL A 244 -10.92 -11.34 -9.19
N ASN A 245 -9.77 -10.67 -9.09
CA ASN A 245 -9.22 -10.24 -7.80
C ASN A 245 -10.16 -9.30 -7.05
N GLN A 246 -10.83 -8.38 -7.76
CA GLN A 246 -11.83 -7.53 -7.14
C GLN A 246 -13.02 -8.34 -6.62
N GLY A 247 -13.45 -9.38 -7.36
CA GLY A 247 -14.44 -10.32 -6.85
C GLY A 247 -14.00 -11.05 -5.58
N LEU A 248 -12.73 -11.49 -5.53
CA LEU A 248 -12.15 -12.13 -4.34
C LEU A 248 -12.03 -11.16 -3.16
N ASP A 249 -11.69 -9.89 -3.41
CA ASP A 249 -11.68 -8.85 -2.39
C ASP A 249 -13.06 -8.68 -1.76
N ILE A 250 -14.13 -8.63 -2.57
CA ILE A 250 -15.50 -8.56 -2.05
C ILE A 250 -15.83 -9.79 -1.20
N ILE A 251 -15.45 -11.00 -1.63
CA ILE A 251 -15.64 -12.22 -0.83
C ILE A 251 -14.89 -12.10 0.51
N ARG A 252 -13.66 -11.58 0.50
CA ARG A 252 -12.89 -11.36 1.72
C ARG A 252 -13.59 -10.38 2.65
N SER A 253 -14.05 -9.24 2.14
CA SER A 253 -14.76 -8.24 2.96
C SER A 253 -16.05 -8.82 3.56
N LEU A 254 -16.78 -9.69 2.84
CA LEU A 254 -17.97 -10.37 3.35
C LEU A 254 -17.67 -11.25 4.58
N LEU A 255 -16.49 -11.86 4.66
CA LEU A 255 -16.11 -12.73 5.80
C LEU A 255 -15.93 -11.96 7.12
N TYR A 256 -15.77 -10.64 7.05
CA TYR A 256 -15.64 -9.77 8.23
C TYR A 256 -16.96 -9.11 8.64
N VAL A 257 -18.05 -9.38 7.92
CA VAL A 257 -19.41 -8.94 8.29
C VAL A 257 -20.11 -10.05 9.07
N GLU A 258 -20.87 -9.68 10.10
CA GLU A 258 -21.65 -10.65 10.89
C GLU A 258 -22.61 -11.46 10.00
N GLY A 259 -22.47 -12.79 10.01
CA GLY A 259 -23.26 -13.69 9.16
C GLY A 259 -22.92 -13.61 7.66
N GLY A 260 -21.87 -12.88 7.27
CA GLY A 260 -21.50 -12.64 5.88
C GLY A 260 -20.96 -13.87 5.14
N TYR A 261 -20.58 -14.95 5.85
CA TYR A 261 -20.12 -16.20 5.23
C TYR A 261 -21.10 -16.80 4.22
N GLN A 262 -22.41 -16.65 4.43
CA GLN A 262 -23.40 -17.21 3.50
C GLN A 262 -23.39 -16.41 2.18
N ARG A 263 -23.30 -15.08 2.26
CA ARG A 263 -23.13 -14.21 1.09
C ARG A 263 -21.81 -14.49 0.38
N ALA A 264 -20.73 -14.74 1.13
CA ALA A 264 -19.43 -15.11 0.58
C ALA A 264 -19.49 -16.44 -0.20
N ILE A 265 -20.16 -17.47 0.34
CA ILE A 265 -20.38 -18.75 -0.34
C ILE A 265 -21.19 -18.55 -1.61
N ASP A 266 -22.30 -17.82 -1.53
CA ASP A 266 -23.20 -17.58 -2.67
C ASP A 266 -22.49 -16.81 -3.79
N LEU A 267 -21.69 -15.81 -3.44
CA LEU A 267 -20.89 -15.04 -4.39
C LEU A 267 -19.78 -15.90 -5.01
N GLY A 268 -19.05 -16.66 -4.18
CA GLY A 268 -18.01 -17.60 -4.61
C GLY A 268 -18.53 -18.66 -5.59
N ASN A 269 -19.75 -19.15 -5.39
CA ASN A 269 -20.41 -20.07 -6.32
C ASN A 269 -20.76 -19.41 -7.66
N LYS A 270 -21.22 -18.16 -7.65
CA LYS A 270 -21.58 -17.41 -8.87
C LYS A 270 -20.36 -17.09 -9.75
N ILE A 271 -19.20 -16.85 -9.13
CA ILE A 271 -17.95 -16.56 -9.86
C ILE A 271 -17.15 -17.83 -10.18
N SER A 272 -17.60 -19.01 -9.73
CA SER A 272 -16.85 -20.26 -9.85
C SER A 272 -16.60 -20.70 -11.30
N GLY A 273 -17.43 -20.29 -12.26
CA GLY A 273 -17.19 -20.59 -13.68
C GLY A 273 -16.24 -19.61 -14.39
N SER A 274 -15.75 -18.59 -13.68
CA SER A 274 -14.67 -17.72 -14.14
C SER A 274 -13.30 -18.33 -13.84
N SER A 275 -12.24 -17.61 -14.21
CA SER A 275 -10.86 -17.91 -13.83
C SER A 275 -10.58 -17.95 -12.33
N ALA A 276 -11.51 -17.51 -11.48
CA ALA A 276 -11.38 -17.54 -10.02
C ALA A 276 -10.96 -18.93 -9.48
N ARG A 277 -11.48 -20.03 -10.03
CA ARG A 277 -11.10 -21.40 -9.56
C ARG A 277 -9.65 -21.78 -9.85
N GLY A 278 -8.97 -21.06 -10.73
CA GLY A 278 -7.54 -21.21 -10.98
C GLY A 278 -6.65 -20.58 -9.90
N SER A 279 -7.21 -19.71 -9.05
CA SER A 279 -6.46 -19.04 -7.98
C SER A 279 -6.52 -19.83 -6.67
N ALA A 280 -5.36 -19.99 -6.02
CA ALA A 280 -5.30 -20.59 -4.69
C ALA A 280 -6.03 -19.73 -3.63
N GLU A 281 -6.07 -18.42 -3.84
CA GLU A 281 -6.77 -17.49 -2.94
C GLU A 281 -8.29 -17.68 -2.96
N TYR A 282 -8.89 -17.95 -4.12
CA TYR A 282 -10.32 -18.31 -4.18
C TYR A 282 -10.64 -19.48 -3.25
N TRP A 283 -9.85 -20.54 -3.33
CA TRP A 283 -10.06 -21.73 -2.51
C TRP A 283 -9.79 -21.49 -1.02
N LEU A 284 -8.82 -20.64 -0.68
CA LEU A 284 -8.62 -20.20 0.70
C LEU A 284 -9.87 -19.49 1.25
N LEU A 285 -10.38 -18.50 0.52
CA LEU A 285 -11.54 -17.72 0.95
C LEU A 285 -12.80 -18.60 1.06
N MET A 286 -12.99 -19.55 0.13
CA MET A 286 -14.07 -20.53 0.23
C MET A 286 -13.90 -21.46 1.43
N ALA A 287 -12.68 -21.89 1.77
CA ALA A 287 -12.43 -22.67 2.97
C ALA A 287 -12.82 -21.89 4.23
N CYS A 288 -12.43 -20.61 4.34
CA CYS A 288 -12.84 -19.72 5.42
C CYS A 288 -14.37 -19.59 5.53
N ALA A 289 -15.05 -19.32 4.41
CA ALA A 289 -16.51 -19.17 4.39
C ALA A 289 -17.23 -20.44 4.88
N PHE A 290 -16.79 -21.62 4.42
CA PHE A 290 -17.34 -22.88 4.91
C PHE A 290 -16.93 -23.18 6.35
N GLY A 291 -15.76 -22.74 6.81
CA GLY A 291 -15.31 -22.83 8.19
C GLY A 291 -16.21 -22.03 9.14
N GLN A 292 -16.47 -20.77 8.81
CA GLN A 292 -17.43 -19.93 9.55
C GLN A 292 -18.84 -20.55 9.55
N LYS A 293 -19.30 -21.10 8.41
CA LYS A 293 -20.58 -21.83 8.35
C LYS A 293 -20.59 -23.05 9.27
N TYR A 294 -19.53 -23.84 9.29
CA TYR A 294 -19.40 -25.01 10.17
C TYR A 294 -19.46 -24.59 11.64
N HIS A 295 -18.74 -23.53 12.00
CA HIS A 295 -18.77 -22.94 13.34
C HIS A 295 -20.16 -22.47 13.75
N ALA A 296 -20.86 -21.78 12.84
CA ALA A 296 -22.23 -21.31 13.07
C ALA A 296 -23.21 -22.48 13.26
N LEU A 297 -23.06 -23.58 12.51
CA LEU A 297 -23.85 -24.79 12.70
C LEU A 297 -23.60 -25.45 14.06
N LEU A 298 -22.37 -25.45 14.57
CA LEU A 298 -22.07 -25.98 15.90
C LEU A 298 -22.76 -25.17 17.02
N LYS A 299 -22.91 -23.85 16.83
CA LYS A 299 -23.41 -22.93 17.85
C LYS A 299 -24.90 -22.55 17.71
N SER A 300 -25.51 -22.81 16.56
CA SER A 300 -26.88 -22.35 16.29
C SER A 300 -27.92 -23.15 17.09
N PRO A 301 -28.83 -22.48 17.83
CA PRO A 301 -29.94 -23.14 18.52
C PRO A 301 -30.84 -23.94 17.56
N ASP A 302 -31.00 -23.44 16.33
CA ASP A 302 -31.79 -24.11 15.29
C ASP A 302 -31.13 -25.43 14.89
N SER A 303 -29.79 -25.47 14.84
CA SER A 303 -29.05 -26.70 14.53
C SER A 303 -29.11 -27.71 15.67
N GLU A 304 -29.11 -27.26 16.92
CA GLU A 304 -29.32 -28.14 18.09
C GLU A 304 -30.72 -28.76 18.13
N SER A 305 -31.71 -28.09 17.55
CA SER A 305 -33.09 -28.58 17.48
C SER A 305 -33.35 -29.61 16.37
N LEU A 306 -32.41 -29.77 15.43
CA LEU A 306 -32.52 -30.72 14.34
C LEU A 306 -32.38 -32.17 14.84
N PRO A 307 -33.04 -33.14 14.19
CA PRO A 307 -32.75 -34.56 14.43
C PRO A 307 -31.27 -34.85 14.24
N GLU A 308 -30.67 -35.61 15.18
CA GLU A 308 -29.23 -35.93 15.18
C GLU A 308 -28.69 -36.43 13.81
N PRO A 309 -29.41 -37.28 13.04
CA PRO A 309 -28.94 -37.72 11.72
C PRO A 309 -28.84 -36.57 10.70
N GLU A 310 -29.76 -35.61 10.76
CA GLU A 310 -29.78 -34.46 9.85
C GLU A 310 -28.70 -33.45 10.21
N ARG A 311 -28.52 -33.18 11.51
CA ARG A 311 -27.44 -32.34 12.03
C ARG A 311 -26.07 -32.90 11.64
N GLN A 312 -25.85 -34.20 11.87
CA GLN A 312 -24.60 -34.86 11.53
C GLN A 312 -24.32 -34.83 10.02
N LYS A 313 -25.37 -34.98 9.20
CA LYS A 313 -25.26 -34.86 7.74
C LYS A 313 -24.82 -33.45 7.33
N GLN A 314 -25.45 -32.40 7.85
CA GLN A 314 -25.09 -31.01 7.52
C GLN A 314 -23.67 -30.65 7.95
N LEU A 315 -23.25 -31.07 9.14
CA LEU A 315 -21.88 -30.88 9.63
C LEU A 315 -20.88 -31.63 8.73
N SER A 316 -21.17 -32.87 8.38
CA SER A 316 -20.31 -33.66 7.49
C SER A 316 -20.19 -33.05 6.09
N GLU A 317 -21.29 -32.60 5.49
CA GLU A 317 -21.28 -31.94 4.17
C GLU A 317 -20.47 -30.63 4.20
N THR A 318 -20.61 -29.84 5.27
CA THR A 318 -19.87 -28.58 5.42
C THR A 318 -18.39 -28.84 5.68
N SER A 319 -18.04 -29.82 6.52
CA SER A 319 -16.67 -30.26 6.76
C SER A 319 -15.99 -30.75 5.48
N ASN A 320 -16.68 -31.57 4.68
CA ASN A 320 -16.20 -32.03 3.38
C ASN A 320 -15.93 -30.86 2.41
N SER A 321 -16.74 -29.80 2.48
CA SER A 321 -16.56 -28.59 1.66
C SER A 321 -15.31 -27.82 2.07
N VAL A 322 -15.06 -27.66 3.39
CA VAL A 322 -13.82 -27.08 3.91
C VAL A 322 -12.61 -27.87 3.42
N LEU A 323 -12.57 -29.18 3.67
CA LEU A 323 -11.45 -30.04 3.29
C LEU A 323 -11.19 -30.04 1.78
N THR A 324 -12.24 -29.95 0.96
CA THR A 324 -12.11 -29.84 -0.49
C THR A 324 -11.46 -28.52 -0.88
N CYS A 325 -11.87 -27.41 -0.28
CA CYS A 325 -11.29 -26.10 -0.55
C CYS A 325 -9.82 -26.02 -0.09
N VAL A 326 -9.52 -26.51 1.11
CA VAL A 326 -8.15 -26.62 1.65
C VAL A 326 -7.25 -27.41 0.70
N ARG A 327 -7.73 -28.57 0.25
CA ARG A 327 -6.99 -29.41 -0.71
C ARG A 327 -6.72 -28.70 -2.02
N ASN A 328 -7.73 -28.01 -2.58
CA ASN A 328 -7.58 -27.30 -3.85
C ASN A 328 -6.60 -26.13 -3.73
N ALA A 329 -6.66 -25.35 -2.63
CA ALA A 329 -5.72 -24.27 -2.36
C ALA A 329 -4.27 -24.79 -2.31
N VAL A 330 -4.01 -25.84 -1.53
CA VAL A 330 -2.68 -26.43 -1.37
C VAL A 330 -2.16 -27.08 -2.67
N ASN A 331 -3.06 -27.68 -3.46
CA ASN A 331 -2.69 -28.29 -4.74
C ASN A 331 -2.29 -27.24 -5.80
N LEU A 332 -2.91 -26.05 -5.77
CA LEU A 332 -2.56 -24.95 -6.66
C LEU A 332 -1.28 -24.25 -6.19
N ASP A 333 -1.18 -23.98 -4.88
CA ASP A 333 0.01 -23.36 -4.28
C ASP A 333 0.30 -23.95 -2.89
N PRO A 334 1.36 -24.77 -2.75
CA PRO A 334 1.78 -25.33 -1.47
C PRO A 334 2.15 -24.29 -0.40
N ALA A 335 2.46 -23.03 -0.78
CA ALA A 335 2.75 -21.97 0.19
C ALA A 335 1.55 -21.65 1.10
N TYR A 336 0.32 -21.97 0.67
CA TYR A 336 -0.90 -21.73 1.45
C TYR A 336 -1.03 -22.65 2.68
N LYS A 337 -0.27 -23.74 2.78
CA LYS A 337 -0.29 -24.64 3.95
C LYS A 337 -0.09 -23.89 5.27
N ALA A 338 0.91 -23.02 5.33
CA ALA A 338 1.22 -22.25 6.53
C ALA A 338 0.09 -21.28 6.90
N ARG A 339 -0.51 -20.62 5.89
CA ARG A 339 -1.62 -19.69 6.08
C ARG A 339 -2.89 -20.40 6.56
N LEU A 340 -3.25 -21.51 5.92
CA LEU A 340 -4.39 -22.36 6.32
C LEU A 340 -4.24 -22.89 7.74
N LYS A 341 -3.04 -23.35 8.12
CA LYS A 341 -2.74 -23.79 9.48
C LYS A 341 -2.83 -22.67 10.51
N ALA A 342 -2.47 -21.44 10.13
CA ALA A 342 -2.60 -20.29 11.02
C ALA A 342 -4.08 -19.96 11.33
N LEU A 343 -4.96 -20.07 10.32
CA LEU A 343 -6.41 -19.84 10.45
C LEU A 343 -7.11 -20.87 11.33
N SER A 344 -6.50 -22.03 11.59
CA SER A 344 -7.05 -23.01 12.53
C SER A 344 -6.69 -22.73 13.99
N ASN A 345 -5.95 -21.65 14.27
CA ASN A 345 -5.60 -21.29 15.65
C ASN A 345 -6.74 -20.48 16.29
N PRO A 346 -7.42 -20.99 17.34
CA PRO A 346 -8.54 -20.30 17.97
C PRO A 346 -8.16 -18.94 18.60
N GLY A 347 -6.89 -18.77 18.98
CA GLY A 347 -6.38 -17.53 19.57
C GLY A 347 -5.95 -16.47 18.55
N SER A 348 -6.06 -16.75 17.25
CA SER A 348 -5.79 -15.78 16.19
C SER A 348 -6.95 -14.80 16.03
N TYR A 349 -6.66 -13.59 15.57
CA TYR A 349 -7.69 -12.62 15.15
C TYR A 349 -8.50 -13.16 13.97
N ASP A 350 -7.82 -13.81 13.03
CA ASP A 350 -8.42 -14.51 11.91
C ASP A 350 -8.37 -16.02 12.22
N ASN A 351 -9.51 -16.60 12.60
CA ASN A 351 -9.64 -17.95 13.14
C ASN A 351 -10.77 -18.75 12.46
N ASP A 352 -11.06 -18.43 11.20
CA ASP A 352 -12.16 -19.01 10.42
C ASP A 352 -12.18 -20.55 10.37
N LEU A 353 -11.03 -21.20 10.60
CA LEU A 353 -10.86 -22.65 10.57
C LEU A 353 -10.62 -23.25 11.97
N GLN A 354 -10.92 -22.54 13.05
CA GLN A 354 -10.61 -22.95 14.42
C GLN A 354 -11.13 -24.34 14.80
N ASP A 355 -12.30 -24.73 14.29
CA ASP A 355 -12.92 -26.03 14.59
C ASP A 355 -12.19 -27.21 13.92
N PHE A 356 -11.24 -26.94 13.01
CA PHE A 356 -10.44 -27.94 12.30
C PHE A 356 -9.01 -28.08 12.87
N LYS A 357 -8.69 -27.37 13.96
CA LYS A 357 -7.35 -27.39 14.58
C LYS A 357 -6.79 -28.79 14.80
N ASP A 358 -7.66 -29.69 15.28
CA ASP A 358 -7.30 -31.07 15.65
C ASP A 358 -7.88 -32.11 14.66
N ASP A 359 -8.46 -31.66 13.54
CA ASP A 359 -9.01 -32.56 12.52
C ASP A 359 -7.88 -33.26 11.74
N ALA A 360 -7.87 -34.59 11.77
CA ALA A 360 -6.79 -35.39 11.18
C ALA A 360 -6.69 -35.22 9.66
N ALA A 361 -7.82 -35.05 8.97
CA ALA A 361 -7.84 -34.89 7.52
C ALA A 361 -7.35 -33.50 7.10
N PHE A 362 -7.71 -32.47 7.88
CA PHE A 362 -7.20 -31.11 7.71
C PHE A 362 -5.69 -31.05 7.95
N LEU A 363 -5.22 -31.61 9.07
CA LEU A 363 -3.80 -31.61 9.42
C LEU A 363 -2.94 -32.32 8.37
N ALA A 364 -3.44 -33.41 7.77
CA ALA A 364 -2.74 -34.11 6.69
C ALA A 364 -2.56 -33.25 5.42
N LEU A 365 -3.44 -32.27 5.19
CA LEU A 365 -3.35 -31.36 4.04
C LEU A 365 -2.38 -30.19 4.29
N VAL A 366 -2.30 -29.71 5.53
CA VAL A 366 -1.52 -28.50 5.89
C VAL A 366 -0.19 -28.78 6.58
N SER A 367 0.14 -30.05 6.83
CA SER A 367 1.42 -30.50 7.40
C SER A 367 2.61 -30.38 6.44
#